data_AF-E2CRK2-F1
#
_entry.id   AF-E2CRK2-F1
#
_cell.length_a   1.000
_cell.length_b   1.000
_cell.length_c   1.000
_cell.angle_alpha   90.00
_cell.angle_beta   90.00
_cell.angle_gamma   90.00
#
_symmetry.space_group_name_H-M   'P 1'
#
loop_
_entity.id
_entity.type
_entity.pdbx_description
1 polymer ?
#
loop_
_entity_poly.entity_id
_entity_poly.type
_entity_poly.pdbx_seq_one_letter_code
_entity_poly.pdbx_strand_id
1 'polypeptide(L)'
;MTEHMKDDLSKIHPRRRKKNQAFTNQGPSNGVGDTQFEAFEDFEPKDLPPVKYKSDTKINWASWIVPTSAVMTGALVALAAPQLIDTSGILGTLKMALLGSAASFISWVVNHHAIKHGTELAASGLKSAGFASLLAVTITGAAAFSFSYAGLVLPRVDALNQADHAQELAAYVDDINQNSAQLYQLRAVLATTAADLQAKIECEIKSGCLSGNGGGEGAIYRGILPPTQRAQKISVQLIASDDERRNQLAEINNALDEYHAILGETTADSVEKNRQLTAKSGQIKQRAADLRESSPLLLLRGYQSELSAGLIIEDEPEGTAKVNGILKRHAETLRTALDDIELDQSVAPTFPSKAGVGEAFSRFAHFWPLGIFTAAIELIIPWTLWLLTYAAIVLKLFRQTHDYSQTPKMEG
;
A
#
# COMPACT_ATOMS: atom_id res chain seq x y z
N MET A 1 28.89 6.24 -4.55
CA MET A 1 28.31 7.03 -3.44
C MET A 1 27.55 6.06 -2.55
N THR A 2 28.31 5.17 -1.92
CA THR A 2 27.87 3.85 -1.44
C THR A 2 28.78 3.48 -0.26
N GLU A 3 28.63 4.14 0.89
CA GLU A 3 29.28 3.68 2.14
C GLU A 3 28.87 4.39 3.46
N HIS A 4 27.64 4.92 3.62
CA HIS A 4 27.32 5.65 4.86
C HIS A 4 25.97 5.39 5.55
N MET A 5 25.33 4.23 5.33
CA MET A 5 24.10 3.86 6.05
C MET A 5 24.19 2.46 6.68
N LYS A 6 25.11 2.27 7.63
CA LYS A 6 25.19 1.01 8.41
C LYS A 6 25.26 1.14 9.93
N ASP A 7 25.27 2.35 10.51
CA ASP A 7 25.69 2.49 11.92
C ASP A 7 24.61 2.83 12.98
N ASP A 8 23.33 3.02 12.66
CA ASP A 8 22.38 3.57 13.65
C ASP A 8 21.26 2.65 14.16
N LEU A 9 21.46 1.33 14.20
CA LEU A 9 20.49 0.40 14.82
C LEU A 9 21.02 -0.40 16.03
N SER A 10 22.16 -0.02 16.62
CA SER A 10 22.81 -0.80 17.68
C SER A 10 22.51 -0.37 19.13
N LYS A 11 21.55 0.53 19.40
CA LYS A 11 21.33 1.06 20.76
C LYS A 11 19.88 1.12 21.22
N ILE A 12 19.22 -0.03 21.44
CA ILE A 12 18.11 -0.11 22.42
C ILE A 12 18.20 -1.41 23.26
N HIS A 13 18.63 -1.20 24.50
CA HIS A 13 18.50 -1.95 25.76
C HIS A 13 18.87 -3.44 25.97
N PRO A 14 19.52 -3.76 27.12
CA PRO A 14 19.98 -5.10 27.47
C PRO A 14 19.23 -5.76 28.65
N ARG A 15 19.57 -7.05 28.88
CA ARG A 15 19.49 -7.83 30.14
C ARG A 15 18.12 -8.41 30.59
N ARG A 16 17.98 -9.73 30.41
CA ARG A 16 17.97 -10.72 31.53
C ARG A 16 18.12 -12.17 31.00
N ARG A 17 19.36 -12.64 30.98
CA ARG A 17 19.71 -14.08 31.02
C ARG A 17 19.80 -14.48 32.49
N LYS A 18 19.04 -15.50 32.91
CA LYS A 18 19.42 -16.33 34.07
C LYS A 18 19.78 -17.72 33.54
N LYS A 19 21.04 -18.09 33.81
CA LYS A 19 21.63 -19.40 33.57
C LYS A 19 21.19 -20.38 34.67
N ASN A 20 21.03 -21.63 34.23
CA ASN A 20 21.42 -22.91 34.82
C ASN A 20 21.42 -23.05 36.35
N GLN A 21 20.74 -24.08 36.83
CA GLN A 21 21.28 -24.93 37.87
C GLN A 21 20.89 -26.38 37.61
N ALA A 22 21.91 -27.19 37.32
CA ALA A 22 21.87 -28.64 37.44
C ALA A 22 21.82 -28.99 38.93
N PHE A 23 20.94 -29.91 39.31
CA PHE A 23 20.96 -30.57 40.60
C PHE A 23 20.97 -32.08 40.37
N THR A 24 22.16 -32.64 40.49
CA THR A 24 22.39 -34.02 40.90
C THR A 24 22.20 -34.10 42.41
N ASN A 25 21.34 -34.99 42.91
CA ASN A 25 21.54 -35.54 44.25
C ASN A 25 20.90 -36.93 44.42
N GLN A 26 21.68 -37.77 45.09
CA GLN A 26 21.51 -39.18 45.38
C GLN A 26 20.59 -39.41 46.60
N GLY A 27 19.73 -40.44 46.54
CA GLY A 27 19.21 -41.27 47.66
C GLY A 27 18.47 -40.60 48.85
N PRO A 28 17.68 -41.34 49.67
CA PRO A 28 17.63 -42.80 49.82
C PRO A 28 16.25 -43.43 49.57
N SER A 29 16.28 -44.76 49.47
CA SER A 29 15.17 -45.70 49.51
C SER A 29 14.17 -45.40 50.63
N ASN A 30 12.88 -45.50 50.31
CA ASN A 30 11.87 -46.08 51.19
C ASN A 30 10.72 -46.58 50.32
N GLY A 31 10.54 -47.90 50.32
CA GLY A 31 9.50 -48.57 49.56
C GLY A 31 8.13 -48.34 50.17
N VAL A 32 7.12 -48.17 49.30
CA VAL A 32 5.73 -48.51 49.55
C VAL A 32 5.08 -48.75 48.18
N GLY A 33 4.52 -49.94 47.99
CA GLY A 33 3.38 -50.17 47.11
C GLY A 33 3.68 -50.52 45.66
N ASP A 34 3.86 -51.82 45.40
CA ASP A 34 3.53 -52.43 44.12
C ASP A 34 2.07 -52.10 43.75
N THR A 35 1.86 -51.08 42.91
CA THR A 35 0.68 -51.04 42.05
C THR A 35 1.13 -51.48 40.67
N GLN A 36 0.80 -52.74 40.36
CA GLN A 36 0.92 -53.33 39.04
C GLN A 36 0.22 -52.43 38.01
N PHE A 37 1.01 -51.60 37.32
CA PHE A 37 0.66 -51.13 35.99
C PHE A 37 1.04 -52.27 35.05
N GLU A 38 0.13 -53.23 34.92
CA GLU A 38 0.17 -54.14 33.79
C GLU A 38 0.01 -53.30 32.52
N ALA A 39 1.00 -53.46 31.65
CA ALA A 39 1.03 -52.88 30.33
C ALA A 39 -0.22 -53.31 29.54
N PHE A 40 -1.13 -52.37 29.30
CA PHE A 40 -2.08 -52.44 28.18
C PHE A 40 -1.33 -52.12 26.88
N GLU A 41 -0.29 -52.89 26.54
CA GLU A 41 0.43 -52.75 25.26
C GLU A 41 0.07 -53.84 24.23
N ASP A 42 -0.72 -54.86 24.60
CA ASP A 42 -1.04 -55.97 23.69
C ASP A 42 -2.54 -56.09 23.33
N PHE A 43 -3.24 -54.96 23.19
CA PHE A 43 -4.51 -54.97 22.45
C PHE A 43 -4.24 -54.67 20.98
N GLU A 44 -3.66 -55.63 20.25
CA GLU A 44 -3.75 -55.64 18.79
C GLU A 44 -5.25 -55.67 18.44
N PRO A 45 -5.79 -54.68 17.72
CA PRO A 45 -7.20 -54.64 17.35
C PRO A 45 -7.49 -55.61 16.19
N LYS A 46 -7.02 -56.85 16.27
CA LYS A 46 -7.26 -57.91 15.28
C LYS A 46 -8.50 -58.75 15.58
N ASP A 47 -8.96 -58.77 16.83
CA ASP A 47 -10.00 -59.72 17.27
C ASP A 47 -11.33 -59.07 17.67
N LEU A 48 -11.50 -57.76 17.51
CA LEU A 48 -12.84 -57.17 17.61
C LEU A 48 -13.62 -57.53 16.34
N PRO A 49 -14.78 -58.21 16.45
CA PRO A 49 -15.60 -58.51 15.29
C PRO A 49 -15.94 -57.18 14.60
N PRO A 50 -15.91 -57.10 13.26
CA PRO A 50 -16.27 -55.88 12.55
C PRO A 50 -17.69 -55.53 12.97
N VAL A 51 -17.83 -54.50 13.82
CA VAL A 51 -19.13 -54.02 14.27
C VAL A 51 -19.80 -53.49 13.02
N LYS A 52 -20.73 -54.29 12.47
CA LYS A 52 -21.53 -53.90 11.31
C LYS A 52 -22.41 -52.74 11.74
N TYR A 53 -21.93 -51.54 11.42
CA TYR A 53 -22.65 -50.30 11.66
C TYR A 53 -23.96 -50.33 10.83
N LYS A 54 -25.09 -50.51 11.51
CA LYS A 54 -26.41 -50.31 10.90
C LYS A 54 -26.69 -48.81 10.89
N SER A 55 -26.45 -48.15 9.75
CA SER A 55 -26.52 -46.70 9.57
C SER A 55 -27.95 -46.13 9.52
N ASP A 56 -28.89 -46.65 10.32
CA ASP A 56 -30.31 -46.36 10.13
C ASP A 56 -30.77 -44.98 10.65
N THR A 57 -29.95 -44.26 11.41
CA THR A 57 -30.26 -42.87 11.80
C THR A 57 -29.41 -41.89 11.00
N LYS A 58 -29.91 -41.53 9.81
CA LYS A 58 -29.43 -40.37 9.04
C LYS A 58 -29.54 -39.16 9.95
N ILE A 59 -28.39 -38.57 10.30
CA ILE A 59 -28.34 -37.27 10.97
C ILE A 59 -29.02 -36.27 10.02
N ASN A 60 -30.29 -35.93 10.31
CA ASN A 60 -31.16 -35.27 9.34
C ASN A 60 -30.61 -33.90 8.91
N TRP A 61 -29.87 -33.21 9.79
CA TRP A 61 -29.29 -31.89 9.49
C TRP A 61 -28.22 -31.88 8.39
N ALA A 62 -27.38 -32.92 8.29
CA ALA A 62 -26.34 -32.98 7.25
C ALA A 62 -26.94 -33.09 5.83
N SER A 63 -28.19 -33.58 5.72
CA SER A 63 -28.86 -33.78 4.43
C SER A 63 -29.33 -32.48 3.76
N TRP A 64 -29.58 -31.43 4.53
CA TRP A 64 -30.01 -30.12 4.00
C TRP A 64 -28.94 -29.04 4.15
N ILE A 65 -28.12 -29.04 5.21
CA ILE A 65 -27.11 -27.99 5.38
C ILE A 65 -26.01 -28.08 4.30
N VAL A 66 -25.50 -29.28 3.99
CA VAL A 66 -24.45 -29.47 2.97
C VAL A 66 -24.85 -28.98 1.57
N PRO A 67 -26.04 -29.33 1.02
CA PRO A 67 -26.45 -28.77 -0.27
C PRO A 67 -26.72 -27.26 -0.18
N THR A 68 -27.28 -26.74 0.92
CA THR A 68 -27.49 -25.30 1.07
C THR A 68 -26.17 -24.53 1.10
N SER A 69 -25.16 -25.00 1.85
CA SER A 69 -23.84 -24.36 1.88
C SER A 69 -23.17 -24.39 0.51
N ALA A 70 -23.30 -25.52 -0.21
CA ALA A 70 -22.76 -25.65 -1.57
C ALA A 70 -23.40 -24.66 -2.55
N VAL A 71 -24.73 -24.50 -2.52
CA VAL A 71 -25.45 -23.50 -3.34
C VAL A 71 -24.99 -22.08 -2.99
N MET A 72 -24.82 -21.78 -1.69
CA MET A 72 -24.33 -20.47 -1.26
C MET A 72 -22.89 -20.21 -1.72
N THR A 73 -22.00 -21.20 -1.64
CA THR A 73 -20.63 -21.12 -2.21
C THR A 73 -20.69 -20.80 -3.71
N GLY A 74 -21.53 -21.51 -4.47
CA GLY A 74 -21.69 -21.23 -5.90
C GLY A 74 -22.22 -19.83 -6.21
N ALA A 75 -23.19 -19.36 -5.41
CA ALA A 75 -23.73 -18.02 -5.54
C ALA A 75 -22.65 -16.94 -5.27
N LEU A 76 -21.86 -17.11 -4.20
CA LEU A 76 -20.75 -16.20 -3.89
C LEU A 76 -19.69 -16.18 -5.00
N VAL A 77 -19.28 -17.35 -5.48
CA VAL A 77 -18.33 -17.48 -6.60
C VAL A 77 -18.89 -16.82 -7.87
N ALA A 78 -20.16 -17.03 -8.19
CA ALA A 78 -20.80 -16.40 -9.35
C ALA A 78 -20.86 -14.88 -9.24
N LEU A 79 -21.12 -14.34 -8.04
CA LEU A 79 -21.12 -12.90 -7.77
C LEU A 79 -19.71 -12.28 -7.79
N ALA A 80 -18.70 -13.03 -7.38
CA ALA A 80 -17.29 -12.61 -7.35
C ALA A 80 -16.61 -12.69 -8.73
N ALA A 81 -17.04 -13.64 -9.57
CA ALA A 81 -16.45 -13.92 -10.88
C ALA A 81 -16.31 -12.70 -11.83
N PRO A 82 -17.30 -11.79 -11.97
CA PRO A 82 -17.18 -10.68 -12.91
C PRO A 82 -16.06 -9.69 -12.58
N GLN A 83 -15.56 -9.69 -11.34
CA GLN A 83 -14.44 -8.83 -10.95
C GLN A 83 -13.07 -9.46 -11.20
N LEU A 84 -13.03 -10.80 -11.29
CA LEU A 84 -11.80 -11.57 -11.46
C LEU A 84 -11.52 -11.93 -12.93
N ILE A 85 -12.57 -12.01 -13.74
CA ILE A 85 -12.50 -12.46 -15.13
C ILE A 85 -13.30 -11.49 -15.99
N ASP A 86 -12.81 -11.21 -17.20
CA ASP A 86 -13.60 -10.46 -18.19
C ASP A 86 -14.87 -11.23 -18.53
N THR A 87 -16.00 -10.60 -18.19
CA THR A 87 -17.36 -11.14 -18.29
C THR A 87 -18.25 -10.33 -19.23
N SER A 88 -17.65 -9.58 -20.16
CA SER A 88 -18.41 -8.87 -21.19
C SER A 88 -19.27 -9.83 -22.06
N GLY A 89 -20.55 -9.48 -22.20
CA GLY A 89 -21.51 -10.16 -23.08
C GLY A 89 -22.05 -11.53 -22.59
N ILE A 90 -22.76 -12.23 -23.49
CA ILE A 90 -23.41 -13.53 -23.23
C ILE A 90 -22.39 -14.57 -22.77
N LEU A 91 -21.20 -14.58 -23.40
CA LEU A 91 -20.14 -15.51 -23.05
C LEU A 91 -19.66 -15.32 -21.59
N GLY A 92 -19.64 -14.07 -21.11
CA GLY A 92 -19.34 -13.77 -19.71
C GLY A 92 -20.35 -14.35 -18.74
N THR A 93 -21.65 -14.19 -19.03
CA THR A 93 -22.71 -14.80 -18.20
C THR A 93 -22.62 -16.32 -18.13
N LEU A 94 -22.29 -16.97 -19.26
CA LEU A 94 -22.09 -18.43 -19.29
C LEU A 94 -20.89 -18.85 -18.44
N LYS A 95 -19.77 -18.11 -18.49
CA LYS A 95 -18.60 -18.38 -17.64
C LYS A 95 -18.94 -18.25 -16.15
N MET A 96 -19.68 -17.22 -15.75
CA MET A 96 -20.11 -17.03 -14.35
C MET A 96 -20.99 -18.19 -13.88
N ALA A 97 -21.98 -18.59 -14.69
CA ALA A 97 -22.86 -19.71 -14.39
C ALA A 97 -22.09 -21.04 -14.29
N LEU A 98 -21.13 -21.26 -15.20
CA LEU A 98 -20.26 -22.43 -15.19
C LEU A 98 -19.38 -22.46 -13.94
N LEU A 99 -18.75 -21.35 -13.57
CA LEU A 99 -17.91 -21.26 -12.37
C LEU A 99 -18.71 -21.46 -11.08
N GLY A 100 -19.87 -20.81 -10.96
CA GLY A 100 -20.74 -20.97 -9.79
C GLY A 100 -21.31 -22.38 -9.65
N SER A 101 -21.74 -23.00 -10.76
CA SER A 101 -22.22 -24.38 -10.75
C SER A 101 -21.12 -25.40 -10.46
N ALA A 102 -19.92 -25.22 -11.04
CA ALA A 102 -18.76 -26.05 -10.73
C ALA A 102 -18.33 -25.91 -9.26
N ALA A 103 -18.28 -24.69 -8.72
CA ALA A 103 -17.97 -24.45 -7.31
C ALA A 103 -19.02 -25.09 -6.39
N SER A 104 -20.32 -24.97 -6.72
CA SER A 104 -21.39 -25.66 -5.99
C SER A 104 -21.19 -27.17 -6.00
N PHE A 105 -20.94 -27.75 -7.17
CA PHE A 105 -20.79 -29.18 -7.33
C PHE A 105 -19.57 -29.70 -6.57
N ILE A 106 -18.41 -29.04 -6.69
CA ILE A 106 -17.19 -29.43 -5.99
C ILE A 106 -17.38 -29.29 -4.47
N SER A 107 -17.94 -28.18 -4.01
CA SER A 107 -18.24 -27.95 -2.58
C SER A 107 -19.18 -29.04 -2.04
N TRP A 108 -20.23 -29.37 -2.79
CA TRP A 108 -21.17 -30.44 -2.41
C TRP A 108 -20.48 -31.80 -2.34
N VAL A 109 -19.78 -32.22 -3.40
CA VAL A 109 -19.12 -33.54 -3.46
C VAL A 109 -18.09 -33.69 -2.34
N VAL A 110 -17.19 -32.72 -2.18
CA VAL A 110 -16.12 -32.79 -1.19
C VAL A 110 -16.69 -32.80 0.22
N ASN A 111 -17.59 -31.87 0.54
CA ASN A 111 -18.17 -31.80 1.88
C ASN A 111 -19.05 -33.01 2.18
N HIS A 112 -19.87 -33.46 1.24
CA HIS A 112 -20.71 -34.65 1.42
C HIS A 112 -19.85 -35.90 1.66
N HIS A 113 -18.82 -36.11 0.85
CA HIS A 113 -17.93 -37.27 0.98
C HIS A 113 -17.09 -37.21 2.27
N ALA A 114 -16.51 -36.05 2.59
CA ALA A 114 -15.70 -35.86 3.79
C ALA A 114 -16.53 -36.04 5.07
N ILE A 115 -17.75 -35.50 5.12
CA ILE A 115 -18.64 -35.63 6.28
C ILE A 115 -19.13 -37.06 6.41
N LYS A 116 -19.58 -37.71 5.33
CA LYS A 116 -20.16 -39.05 5.41
C LYS A 116 -19.10 -40.13 5.66
N HIS A 117 -18.08 -40.20 4.82
CA HIS A 117 -17.11 -41.29 4.87
C HIS A 117 -15.90 -40.95 5.73
N GLY A 118 -15.44 -39.69 5.69
CA GLY A 118 -14.28 -39.26 6.47
C GLY A 118 -14.51 -39.35 7.98
N THR A 119 -15.69 -38.95 8.46
CA THR A 119 -16.01 -39.01 9.89
C THR A 119 -16.25 -40.45 10.38
N GLU A 120 -16.88 -41.30 9.57
CA GLU A 120 -17.08 -42.73 9.87
C GLU A 120 -15.75 -43.46 10.00
N LEU A 121 -14.84 -43.30 9.03
CA LEU A 121 -13.51 -43.93 9.04
C LEU A 121 -12.63 -43.39 10.17
N ALA A 122 -12.73 -42.10 10.48
CA ALA A 122 -12.01 -41.50 11.60
C ALA A 122 -12.50 -42.07 12.94
N ALA A 123 -13.82 -42.23 13.11
CA ALA A 123 -14.42 -42.77 14.32
C ALA A 123 -14.14 -44.26 14.51
N SER A 124 -13.95 -45.02 13.41
CA SER A 124 -13.54 -46.43 13.46
C SER A 124 -12.04 -46.63 13.76
N GLY A 125 -11.29 -45.56 14.04
CA GLY A 125 -9.88 -45.61 14.45
C GLY A 125 -8.87 -45.26 13.36
N LEU A 126 -9.28 -45.05 12.10
CA LEU A 126 -8.37 -44.69 11.01
C LEU A 126 -8.15 -43.16 10.98
N LYS A 127 -7.27 -42.67 11.86
CA LYS A 127 -6.97 -41.24 12.03
C LYS A 127 -6.53 -40.54 10.73
N SER A 128 -5.82 -41.25 9.85
CA SER A 128 -5.35 -40.71 8.57
C SER A 128 -6.49 -40.36 7.61
N ALA A 129 -7.57 -41.13 7.60
CA ALA A 129 -8.76 -40.84 6.78
C ALA A 129 -9.49 -39.59 7.29
N GLY A 130 -9.57 -39.42 8.62
CA GLY A 130 -10.11 -38.20 9.23
C GLY A 130 -9.31 -36.96 8.83
N PHE A 131 -7.99 -37.02 8.99
CA PHE A 131 -7.09 -35.94 8.59
C PHE A 131 -7.19 -35.61 7.10
N ALA A 132 -7.16 -36.61 6.22
CA ALA A 132 -7.28 -36.42 4.77
C ALA A 132 -8.61 -35.75 4.38
N SER A 133 -9.71 -36.14 5.02
CA SER A 133 -11.02 -35.54 4.77
C SER A 133 -11.10 -34.08 5.23
N LEU A 134 -10.54 -33.75 6.40
CA LEU A 134 -10.48 -32.38 6.91
C LEU A 134 -9.58 -31.50 6.03
N LEU A 135 -8.46 -32.06 5.56
CA LEU A 135 -7.56 -31.37 4.62
C LEU A 135 -8.26 -31.07 3.30
N ALA A 136 -9.02 -32.03 2.75
CA ALA A 136 -9.80 -31.82 1.53
C ALA A 136 -10.83 -30.68 1.70
N VAL A 137 -11.60 -30.70 2.79
CA VAL A 137 -12.56 -29.62 3.12
C VAL A 137 -11.85 -28.27 3.23
N THR A 138 -10.68 -28.24 3.89
CA THR A 138 -9.90 -27.01 4.10
C THR A 138 -9.38 -26.45 2.80
N ILE A 139 -8.80 -27.28 1.92
CA ILE A 139 -8.25 -26.83 0.64
C ILE A 139 -9.36 -26.30 -0.26
N THR A 140 -10.47 -27.03 -0.40
CA THR A 140 -11.61 -26.60 -1.21
C THR A 140 -12.24 -25.33 -0.65
N GLY A 141 -12.45 -25.26 0.67
CA GLY A 141 -13.00 -24.08 1.33
C GLY A 141 -12.09 -22.87 1.22
N ALA A 142 -10.78 -23.02 1.39
CA ALA A 142 -9.81 -21.93 1.28
C ALA A 142 -9.70 -21.40 -0.16
N ALA A 143 -9.78 -22.27 -1.16
CA ALA A 143 -9.79 -21.88 -2.57
C ALA A 143 -11.07 -21.10 -2.91
N ALA A 144 -12.24 -21.60 -2.50
CA ALA A 144 -13.52 -20.91 -2.70
C ALA A 144 -13.54 -19.56 -1.98
N PHE A 145 -13.15 -19.54 -0.69
CA PHE A 145 -13.00 -18.33 0.12
C PHE A 145 -12.11 -17.30 -0.54
N SER A 146 -10.92 -17.69 -1.01
CA SER A 146 -9.99 -16.75 -1.61
C SER A 146 -10.54 -16.13 -2.89
N PHE A 147 -11.24 -16.93 -3.70
CA PHE A 147 -11.90 -16.47 -4.92
C PHE A 147 -13.06 -15.52 -4.59
N SER A 148 -14.00 -15.96 -3.76
CA SER A 148 -15.20 -15.22 -3.39
C SER A 148 -14.87 -13.91 -2.68
N TYR A 149 -14.02 -13.96 -1.66
CA TYR A 149 -13.60 -12.78 -0.91
C TYR A 149 -12.90 -11.77 -1.80
N ALA A 150 -11.88 -12.21 -2.56
CA ALA A 150 -11.14 -11.28 -3.42
C ALA A 150 -12.04 -10.65 -4.48
N GLY A 151 -12.85 -11.44 -5.19
CA GLY A 151 -13.73 -10.90 -6.22
C GLY A 151 -14.76 -9.91 -5.69
N LEU A 152 -15.29 -10.09 -4.48
CA LEU A 152 -16.23 -9.14 -3.88
C LEU A 152 -15.57 -7.85 -3.38
N VAL A 153 -14.30 -7.91 -2.97
CA VAL A 153 -13.58 -6.79 -2.36
C VAL A 153 -12.80 -5.95 -3.36
N LEU A 154 -12.33 -6.55 -4.46
CA LEU A 154 -11.48 -5.88 -5.46
C LEU A 154 -11.99 -4.49 -5.92
N PRO A 155 -13.27 -4.30 -6.28
CA PRO A 155 -13.77 -2.97 -6.69
C PRO A 155 -13.63 -1.90 -5.61
N ARG A 156 -13.72 -2.30 -4.33
CA ARG A 156 -13.60 -1.40 -3.19
C ARG A 156 -12.15 -1.09 -2.88
N VAL A 157 -11.25 -2.05 -3.10
CA VAL A 157 -9.80 -1.83 -2.99
C VAL A 157 -9.33 -0.88 -4.10
N ASP A 158 -9.79 -1.08 -5.34
CA ASP A 158 -9.52 -0.15 -6.44
C ASP A 158 -9.97 1.28 -6.10
N ALA A 159 -11.20 1.44 -5.59
CA ALA A 159 -11.70 2.74 -5.16
C ALA A 159 -10.88 3.36 -4.02
N LEU A 160 -10.43 2.55 -3.07
CA LEU A 160 -9.58 3.02 -1.96
C LEU A 160 -8.20 3.45 -2.47
N ASN A 161 -7.56 2.67 -3.33
CA ASN A 161 -6.27 3.00 -3.93
C ASN A 161 -6.34 4.27 -4.79
N GLN A 162 -7.46 4.48 -5.49
CA GLN A 162 -7.70 5.73 -6.22
C GLN A 162 -7.89 6.92 -5.30
N ALA A 163 -8.57 6.75 -4.17
CA ALA A 163 -8.71 7.80 -3.17
C ALA A 163 -7.38 8.16 -2.50
N ASP A 164 -6.57 7.15 -2.16
CA ASP A 164 -5.21 7.32 -1.62
C ASP A 164 -4.35 8.09 -2.64
N HIS A 165 -4.38 7.69 -3.93
CA HIS A 165 -3.67 8.40 -4.99
C HIS A 165 -4.18 9.84 -5.19
N ALA A 166 -5.49 10.09 -5.07
CA ALA A 166 -6.05 11.43 -5.18
C ALA A 166 -5.48 12.38 -4.10
N GLN A 167 -5.29 11.87 -2.88
CA GLN A 167 -4.67 12.64 -1.79
C GLN A 167 -3.21 12.94 -2.07
N GLU A 168 -2.44 11.94 -2.52
CA GLU A 168 -1.04 12.13 -2.90
C GLU A 168 -0.91 13.12 -4.07
N LEU A 169 -1.82 13.06 -5.04
CA LEU A 169 -1.83 13.95 -6.20
C LEU A 169 -2.19 15.39 -5.82
N ALA A 170 -3.13 15.57 -4.88
CA ALA A 170 -3.45 16.89 -4.35
C ALA A 170 -2.25 17.50 -3.61
N ALA A 171 -1.57 16.72 -2.75
CA ALA A 171 -0.35 17.17 -2.08
C ALA A 171 0.75 17.56 -3.07
N TYR A 172 0.94 16.77 -4.13
CA TYR A 172 1.88 17.09 -5.21
C TYR A 172 1.54 18.42 -5.91
N VAL A 173 0.26 18.68 -6.20
CA VAL A 173 -0.18 19.95 -6.80
C VAL A 173 0.01 21.12 -5.83
N ASP A 174 -0.24 20.93 -4.55
CA ASP A 174 0.00 21.94 -3.51
C ASP A 174 1.49 22.30 -3.41
N ASP A 175 2.39 21.31 -3.46
CA ASP A 175 3.84 21.55 -3.49
C ASP A 175 4.24 22.37 -4.72
N ILE A 176 3.69 22.06 -5.90
CA ILE A 176 3.93 22.83 -7.12
C ILE A 176 3.44 24.26 -6.96
N ASN A 177 2.24 24.47 -6.42
CA ASN A 177 1.67 25.79 -6.18
C ASN A 177 2.57 26.62 -5.24
N GLN A 178 3.04 26.02 -4.14
CA GLN A 178 3.92 26.68 -3.17
C GLN A 178 5.30 27.02 -3.77
N ASN A 179 5.95 26.05 -4.42
CA ASN A 179 7.25 26.24 -5.06
C ASN A 179 7.19 27.30 -6.17
N SER A 180 6.11 27.28 -6.95
CA SER A 180 5.87 28.29 -7.99
C SER A 180 5.63 29.67 -7.40
N ALA A 181 4.93 29.78 -6.26
CA ALA A 181 4.74 31.07 -5.60
C ALA A 181 6.07 31.64 -5.08
N GLN A 182 6.93 30.80 -4.47
CA GLN A 182 8.25 31.21 -3.97
C GLN A 182 9.18 31.69 -5.08
N LEU A 183 9.23 30.99 -6.22
CA LEU A 183 10.01 31.41 -7.38
C LEU A 183 9.70 32.83 -7.83
N TYR A 184 8.43 33.25 -7.77
CA TYR A 184 8.01 34.57 -8.20
C TYR A 184 8.19 35.65 -7.12
N GLN A 185 8.38 35.27 -5.86
CA GLN A 185 8.84 36.21 -4.82
C GLN A 185 10.26 36.73 -5.11
N LEU A 186 11.09 35.97 -5.84
CA LEU A 186 12.41 36.42 -6.30
C LEU A 186 12.37 37.65 -7.21
N ARG A 187 11.22 37.92 -7.84
CA ARG A 187 11.03 39.15 -8.62
C ARG A 187 11.28 40.40 -7.76
N ALA A 188 10.79 40.41 -6.52
CA ALA A 188 11.00 41.53 -5.61
C ALA A 188 12.48 41.67 -5.26
N VAL A 189 13.17 40.56 -5.01
CA VAL A 189 14.62 40.53 -4.74
C VAL A 189 15.38 41.12 -5.93
N LEU A 190 15.13 40.66 -7.16
CA LEU A 190 15.78 41.20 -8.36
C LEU A 190 15.49 42.68 -8.60
N ALA A 191 14.26 43.13 -8.36
CA ALA A 191 13.90 44.54 -8.49
C ALA A 191 14.68 45.40 -7.47
N THR A 192 14.84 44.92 -6.23
CA THR A 192 15.65 45.60 -5.22
C THR A 192 17.14 45.61 -5.55
N THR A 193 17.69 44.50 -6.07
CA THR A 193 19.08 44.44 -6.56
C THR A 193 19.29 45.43 -7.72
N ALA A 194 18.40 45.45 -8.71
CA ALA A 194 18.49 46.35 -9.84
C ALA A 194 18.42 47.83 -9.40
N ALA A 195 17.51 48.16 -8.46
CA ALA A 195 17.37 49.51 -7.93
C ALA A 195 18.59 49.97 -7.13
N ASP A 196 19.16 49.10 -6.28
CA ASP A 196 20.38 49.43 -5.53
C ASP A 196 21.58 49.63 -6.45
N LEU A 197 21.80 48.74 -7.42
CA LEU A 197 22.89 48.89 -8.39
C LEU A 197 22.72 50.15 -9.26
N GLN A 198 21.49 50.48 -9.65
CA GLN A 198 21.17 51.72 -10.36
C GLN A 198 21.47 52.96 -9.50
N ALA A 199 21.12 52.94 -8.20
CA ALA A 199 21.47 54.03 -7.28
C ALA A 199 22.99 54.17 -7.10
N LYS A 200 23.75 53.07 -7.14
CA LYS A 200 25.23 53.11 -7.15
C LYS A 200 25.79 53.72 -8.42
N ILE A 201 25.22 53.38 -9.58
CA ILE A 201 25.56 53.98 -10.87
C ILE A 201 25.35 55.51 -10.84
N GLU A 202 24.19 55.97 -10.38
CA GLU A 202 23.87 57.40 -10.30
C GLU A 202 24.79 58.17 -9.34
N CYS A 203 25.12 57.54 -8.22
CA CYS A 203 26.05 58.06 -7.23
C CYS A 203 27.49 58.18 -7.78
N GLU A 204 27.92 57.20 -8.58
CA GLU A 204 29.22 57.19 -9.26
C GLU A 204 29.31 58.31 -10.31
N ILE A 205 28.25 58.51 -11.12
CA ILE A 205 28.20 59.60 -12.10
C ILE A 205 28.26 60.97 -11.39
N LYS A 206 27.53 61.14 -10.29
CA LYS A 206 27.41 62.44 -9.61
C LYS A 206 28.64 62.82 -8.80
N SER A 207 29.29 61.84 -8.16
CA SER A 207 30.29 62.12 -7.13
C SER A 207 31.43 61.09 -7.04
N GLY A 208 31.43 60.06 -7.88
CA GLY A 208 32.43 58.98 -7.87
C GLY A 208 32.52 58.27 -6.53
N CYS A 209 31.37 57.97 -5.92
CA CYS A 209 31.33 57.45 -4.55
C CYS A 209 31.94 56.05 -4.39
N LEU A 210 32.10 55.28 -5.47
CA LEU A 210 32.76 53.98 -5.45
C LEU A 210 34.23 54.08 -5.85
N SER A 211 34.54 54.76 -6.96
CA SER A 211 35.93 54.98 -7.39
C SER A 211 36.73 55.89 -6.46
N GLY A 212 36.08 56.83 -5.78
CA GLY A 212 36.75 57.92 -5.06
C GLY A 212 37.28 59.02 -5.99
N ASN A 213 37.03 58.90 -7.29
CA ASN A 213 37.46 59.87 -8.30
C ASN A 213 36.35 60.90 -8.56
N GLY A 214 36.67 62.07 -9.14
CA GLY A 214 35.63 63.01 -9.55
C GLY A 214 34.61 62.32 -10.45
N GLY A 215 33.31 62.45 -10.16
CA GLY A 215 32.27 61.61 -10.76
C GLY A 215 32.24 61.58 -12.29
N GLY A 216 31.60 60.55 -12.85
CA GLY A 216 31.40 60.39 -14.29
C GLY A 216 31.19 58.93 -14.73
N GLU A 217 31.19 58.70 -16.04
CA GLU A 217 31.01 57.37 -16.65
C GLU A 217 32.35 56.61 -16.79
N GLY A 218 33.07 56.47 -15.68
CA GLY A 218 34.39 55.82 -15.60
C GLY A 218 34.34 54.29 -15.68
N ALA A 219 35.48 53.64 -15.38
CA ALA A 219 35.61 52.19 -15.43
C ALA A 219 34.66 51.46 -14.46
N ILE A 220 34.44 52.01 -13.26
CA ILE A 220 33.47 51.49 -12.28
C ILE A 220 32.04 51.50 -12.81
N TYR A 221 31.61 52.62 -13.39
CA TYR A 221 30.29 52.73 -14.04
C TYR A 221 30.09 51.63 -15.09
N ARG A 222 31.08 51.46 -16.00
CA ARG A 222 31.03 50.45 -17.07
C ARG A 222 31.04 49.02 -16.54
N GLY A 223 31.64 48.78 -15.38
CA GLY A 223 31.60 47.48 -14.70
C GLY A 223 30.23 47.14 -14.11
N ILE A 224 29.55 48.09 -13.47
CA ILE A 224 28.26 47.85 -12.78
C ILE A 224 27.07 47.88 -13.75
N LEU A 225 27.18 48.58 -14.87
CA LEU A 225 26.09 48.71 -15.84
C LEU A 225 25.61 47.36 -16.41
N PRO A 226 26.48 46.42 -16.87
CA PRO A 226 26.05 45.11 -17.36
C PRO A 226 25.23 44.26 -16.35
N PRO A 227 25.67 44.03 -15.09
CA PRO A 227 24.89 43.25 -14.14
C PRO A 227 23.57 43.93 -13.76
N THR A 228 23.51 45.26 -13.80
CA THR A 228 22.26 46.03 -13.59
C THR A 228 21.27 45.80 -14.73
N GLN A 229 21.71 45.97 -15.97
CA GLN A 229 20.87 45.74 -17.16
C GLN A 229 20.40 44.28 -17.24
N ARG A 230 21.23 43.33 -16.81
CA ARG A 230 20.87 41.91 -16.76
C ARG A 230 19.78 41.65 -15.72
N ALA A 231 19.88 42.21 -14.51
CA ALA A 231 18.81 42.12 -13.51
C ALA A 231 17.47 42.64 -14.05
N GLN A 232 17.49 43.79 -14.72
CA GLN A 232 16.30 44.39 -15.32
C GLN A 232 15.70 43.48 -16.41
N LYS A 233 16.52 42.94 -17.31
CA LYS A 233 16.08 42.00 -18.36
C LYS A 233 15.46 40.73 -17.77
N ILE A 234 16.10 40.12 -16.78
CA ILE A 234 15.57 38.93 -16.09
C ILE A 234 14.25 39.27 -15.39
N SER A 235 14.16 40.43 -14.74
CA SER A 235 12.91 40.86 -14.10
C SER A 235 11.77 41.04 -15.11
N VAL A 236 12.03 41.61 -16.31
CA VAL A 236 10.99 41.75 -17.36
C VAL A 236 10.57 40.38 -17.88
N GLN A 237 11.52 39.47 -18.08
CA GLN A 237 11.22 38.10 -18.50
C GLN A 237 10.37 37.35 -17.47
N LEU A 238 10.70 37.47 -16.18
CA LEU A 238 9.90 36.91 -15.09
C LEU A 238 8.47 37.45 -15.06
N ILE A 239 8.27 38.74 -15.38
CA ILE A 239 6.92 39.32 -15.45
C ILE A 239 6.12 38.68 -16.57
N ALA A 240 6.72 38.58 -17.77
CA ALA A 240 6.07 37.97 -18.91
C ALA A 240 5.74 36.48 -18.67
N SER A 241 6.59 35.76 -17.93
CA SER A 241 6.36 34.37 -17.56
C SER A 241 5.29 34.17 -16.47
N ASP A 242 4.95 35.21 -15.68
CA ASP A 242 3.98 35.07 -14.57
C ASP A 242 2.57 34.78 -15.07
N ASP A 243 2.16 35.37 -16.20
CA ASP A 243 0.85 35.13 -16.79
C ASP A 243 0.73 33.68 -17.29
N GLU A 244 1.77 33.18 -17.97
CA GLU A 244 1.84 31.78 -18.41
C GLU A 244 1.81 30.81 -17.22
N ARG A 245 2.57 31.12 -16.17
CA ARG A 245 2.56 30.34 -14.92
C ARG A 245 1.16 30.26 -14.32
N ARG A 246 0.46 31.40 -14.19
CA ARG A 246 -0.90 31.43 -13.63
C ARG A 246 -1.88 30.60 -14.46
N ASN A 247 -1.79 30.68 -15.78
CA ASN A 247 -2.62 29.89 -16.68
C ASN A 247 -2.35 28.38 -16.49
N GLN A 248 -1.09 27.96 -16.46
CA GLN A 248 -0.72 26.56 -16.25
C GLN A 248 -1.17 26.03 -14.88
N LEU A 249 -1.03 26.82 -13.81
CA LEU A 249 -1.53 26.44 -12.50
C LEU A 249 -3.06 26.35 -12.46
N ALA A 250 -3.77 27.26 -13.16
CA ALA A 250 -5.22 27.19 -13.28
C ALA A 250 -5.65 25.91 -14.02
N GLU A 251 -4.93 25.52 -15.08
CA GLU A 251 -5.19 24.27 -15.79
C GLU A 251 -4.90 23.03 -14.93
N ILE A 252 -3.82 23.04 -14.14
CA ILE A 252 -3.48 21.96 -13.21
C ILE A 252 -4.60 21.81 -12.16
N ASN A 253 -5.01 22.91 -11.53
CA ASN A 253 -6.06 22.88 -10.51
C ASN A 253 -7.41 22.45 -11.10
N ASN A 254 -7.77 22.93 -12.30
CA ASN A 254 -8.99 22.47 -12.98
C ASN A 254 -8.93 20.98 -13.33
N ALA A 255 -7.77 20.47 -13.79
CA ALA A 255 -7.62 19.04 -14.05
C ALA A 255 -7.71 18.19 -12.76
N LEU A 256 -7.25 18.72 -11.63
CA LEU A 256 -7.40 18.09 -10.31
C LEU A 256 -8.86 18.09 -9.84
N ASP A 257 -9.58 19.19 -10.03
CA ASP A 257 -11.01 19.29 -9.72
C ASP A 257 -11.83 18.30 -10.57
N GLU A 258 -11.55 18.22 -11.88
CA GLU A 258 -12.15 17.23 -12.78
C GLU A 258 -11.79 15.79 -12.36
N TYR A 259 -10.56 15.55 -11.91
CA TYR A 259 -10.14 14.26 -11.36
C TYR A 259 -10.99 13.88 -10.13
N HIS A 260 -11.18 14.79 -9.19
CA HIS A 260 -12.02 14.55 -8.00
C HIS A 260 -13.51 14.38 -8.35
N ALA A 261 -14.01 15.11 -9.35
CA ALA A 261 -15.36 14.95 -9.85
C ALA A 261 -15.60 13.53 -10.39
N ILE A 262 -14.70 13.03 -11.25
CA ILE A 262 -14.75 11.64 -11.77
C ILE A 262 -14.67 10.62 -10.62
N LEU A 263 -13.84 10.87 -9.61
CA LEU A 263 -13.73 9.99 -8.45
C LEU A 263 -15.06 9.91 -7.68
N GLY A 264 -15.77 11.04 -7.55
CA GLY A 264 -17.08 11.15 -6.90
C GLY A 264 -18.23 10.51 -7.68
N GLU A 265 -18.08 10.26 -8.98
CA GLU A 265 -19.12 9.59 -9.77
C GLU A 265 -19.27 8.11 -9.38
N THR A 266 -20.47 7.76 -8.89
CA THR A 266 -20.80 6.41 -8.39
C THR A 266 -21.33 5.47 -9.47
N THR A 267 -21.73 5.98 -10.64
CA THR A 267 -22.44 5.21 -11.68
C THR A 267 -21.62 4.93 -12.93
N ALA A 268 -20.39 5.44 -13.02
CA ALA A 268 -19.53 5.23 -14.17
C ALA A 268 -19.04 3.77 -14.25
N ASP A 269 -18.91 3.26 -15.47
CA ASP A 269 -18.20 1.99 -15.73
C ASP A 269 -16.77 2.07 -15.19
N SER A 270 -16.32 1.03 -14.48
CA SER A 270 -15.05 1.09 -13.74
C SER A 270 -13.84 1.18 -14.66
N VAL A 271 -13.90 0.57 -15.84
CA VAL A 271 -12.83 0.63 -16.85
C VAL A 271 -12.75 2.04 -17.43
N GLU A 272 -13.88 2.60 -17.82
CA GLU A 272 -13.94 3.96 -18.35
C GLU A 272 -13.50 5.00 -17.29
N LYS A 273 -13.97 4.85 -16.05
CA LYS A 273 -13.54 5.67 -14.91
C LYS A 273 -12.02 5.63 -14.72
N ASN A 274 -11.41 4.44 -14.71
CA ASN A 274 -9.96 4.30 -14.60
C ASN A 274 -9.21 4.97 -15.75
N ARG A 275 -9.73 4.84 -16.99
CA ARG A 275 -9.16 5.49 -18.17
C ARG A 275 -9.18 7.00 -18.03
N GLN A 276 -10.30 7.58 -17.60
CA GLN A 276 -10.43 9.02 -17.40
C GLN A 276 -9.53 9.53 -16.27
N LEU A 277 -9.49 8.86 -15.13
CA LEU A 277 -8.60 9.21 -14.01
C LEU A 277 -7.12 9.14 -14.41
N THR A 278 -6.72 8.10 -15.15
CA THR A 278 -5.34 7.97 -15.66
C THR A 278 -5.00 9.12 -16.61
N ALA A 279 -5.93 9.48 -17.51
CA ALA A 279 -5.74 10.58 -18.45
C ALA A 279 -5.57 11.92 -17.73
N LYS A 280 -6.39 12.19 -16.70
CA LYS A 280 -6.30 13.43 -15.90
C LYS A 280 -5.02 13.49 -15.06
N SER A 281 -4.63 12.38 -14.43
CA SER A 281 -3.33 12.28 -13.73
C SER A 281 -2.16 12.53 -14.70
N GLY A 282 -2.22 11.99 -15.91
CA GLY A 282 -1.23 12.25 -16.96
C GLY A 282 -1.18 13.72 -17.39
N GLN A 283 -2.35 14.35 -17.58
CA GLN A 283 -2.46 15.77 -17.91
C GLN A 283 -1.83 16.66 -16.83
N ILE A 284 -2.13 16.40 -15.55
CA ILE A 284 -1.52 17.14 -14.42
C ILE A 284 0.01 17.02 -14.45
N LYS A 285 0.54 15.81 -14.62
CA LYS A 285 1.99 15.57 -14.68
C LYS A 285 2.65 16.29 -15.85
N GLN A 286 2.02 16.25 -17.03
CA GLN A 286 2.53 16.94 -18.21
C GLN A 286 2.57 18.45 -17.97
N ARG A 287 1.47 19.04 -17.47
CA ARG A 287 1.43 20.48 -17.18
C ARG A 287 2.41 20.91 -16.10
N ALA A 288 2.59 20.08 -15.07
CA ALA A 288 3.60 20.32 -14.04
C ALA A 288 5.03 20.29 -14.62
N ALA A 289 5.30 19.40 -15.57
CA ALA A 289 6.58 19.36 -16.28
C ALA A 289 6.78 20.60 -17.17
N ASP A 290 5.76 21.00 -17.94
CA ASP A 290 5.78 22.22 -18.78
C ASP A 290 6.06 23.47 -17.92
N LEU A 291 5.43 23.55 -16.75
CA LEU A 291 5.63 24.61 -15.76
C LEU A 291 7.06 24.65 -15.21
N ARG A 292 7.64 23.48 -14.95
CA ARG A 292 9.03 23.37 -14.48
C ARG A 292 10.02 23.72 -15.60
N GLU A 293 9.76 23.32 -16.84
CA GLU A 293 10.62 23.64 -17.98
C GLU A 293 10.59 25.13 -18.34
N SER A 294 9.43 25.77 -18.23
CA SER A 294 9.28 27.21 -18.47
C SER A 294 9.81 28.10 -17.33
N SER A 295 10.12 27.52 -16.17
CA SER A 295 10.64 28.26 -15.02
C SER A 295 12.08 28.74 -15.25
N PRO A 296 12.39 30.05 -15.13
CA PRO A 296 13.71 30.62 -15.43
C PRO A 296 14.76 30.38 -14.33
N LEU A 297 14.72 29.23 -13.63
CA LEU A 297 15.63 28.91 -12.54
C LEU A 297 17.10 28.92 -12.96
N LEU A 298 17.41 28.36 -14.14
CA LEU A 298 18.77 28.33 -14.65
C LEU A 298 19.31 29.74 -14.92
N LEU A 299 18.46 30.66 -15.39
CA LEU A 299 18.82 32.06 -15.60
C LEU A 299 19.10 32.76 -14.26
N LEU A 300 18.28 32.49 -13.24
CA LEU A 300 18.46 33.04 -11.89
C LEU A 300 19.72 32.53 -11.21
N ARG A 301 19.98 31.22 -11.29
CA ARG A 301 21.22 30.61 -10.77
C ARG A 301 22.45 31.11 -11.54
N GLY A 302 22.35 31.28 -12.85
CA GLY A 302 23.41 31.87 -13.67
C GLY A 302 23.74 33.31 -13.26
N TYR A 303 22.71 34.13 -13.03
CA TYR A 303 22.88 35.51 -12.55
C TYR A 303 23.44 35.57 -11.13
N GLN A 304 22.97 34.70 -10.23
CA GLN A 304 23.54 34.55 -8.89
C GLN A 304 25.04 34.19 -8.94
N SER A 305 25.41 33.25 -9.81
CA SER A 305 26.81 32.86 -10.01
C SER A 305 27.65 34.02 -10.55
N GLU A 306 27.13 34.79 -11.51
CA GLU A 306 27.79 35.99 -12.06
C GLU A 306 28.07 37.03 -10.99
N LEU A 307 27.07 37.34 -10.15
CA LEU A 307 27.24 38.26 -9.02
C LEU A 307 28.27 37.75 -7.99
N SER A 308 28.30 36.44 -7.75
CA SER A 308 29.23 35.83 -6.79
C SER A 308 30.69 35.83 -7.26
N ALA A 309 30.90 35.66 -8.57
CA ALA A 309 32.22 35.71 -9.19
C ALA A 309 32.83 37.12 -9.09
N GLY A 310 31.98 38.14 -9.13
CA GLY A 310 32.39 39.54 -9.11
C GLY A 310 32.97 39.99 -10.45
N LEU A 311 33.55 41.18 -10.43
CA LEU A 311 34.13 41.87 -11.59
C LEU A 311 35.61 42.14 -11.35
N ILE A 312 36.36 42.24 -12.43
CA ILE A 312 37.75 42.74 -12.43
C ILE A 312 37.73 44.03 -13.25
N ILE A 313 38.08 45.14 -12.63
CA ILE A 313 38.16 46.45 -13.28
C ILE A 313 39.63 46.87 -13.22
N GLU A 314 40.26 46.88 -14.39
CA GLU A 314 41.66 47.25 -14.55
C GLU A 314 41.89 48.69 -14.05
N ASP A 315 43.04 48.93 -13.43
CA ASP A 315 43.48 50.21 -12.87
C ASP A 315 42.68 50.79 -11.67
N GLU A 316 41.65 50.08 -11.15
CA GLU A 316 40.79 50.54 -10.05
C GLU A 316 40.62 49.47 -8.94
N PRO A 317 41.69 49.08 -8.20
CA PRO A 317 41.62 47.97 -7.24
C PRO A 317 40.70 48.25 -6.04
N GLU A 318 40.68 49.47 -5.53
CA GLU A 318 39.83 49.84 -4.40
C GLU A 318 38.35 49.91 -4.77
N GLY A 319 38.03 50.52 -5.93
CA GLY A 319 36.67 50.54 -6.47
C GLY A 319 36.17 49.13 -6.80
N THR A 320 37.02 48.28 -7.38
CA THR A 320 36.71 46.87 -7.63
C THR A 320 36.35 46.12 -6.35
N ALA A 321 37.11 46.30 -5.27
CA ALA A 321 36.83 45.65 -3.99
C ALA A 321 35.47 46.07 -3.41
N LYS A 322 35.14 47.38 -3.47
CA LYS A 322 33.84 47.91 -3.01
C LYS A 322 32.68 47.34 -3.83
N VAL A 323 32.81 47.34 -5.16
CA VAL A 323 31.78 46.80 -6.07
C VAL A 323 31.57 45.31 -5.81
N ASN A 324 32.65 44.53 -5.74
CA ASN A 324 32.56 43.09 -5.48
C ASN A 324 31.94 42.77 -4.12
N GLY A 325 32.15 43.62 -3.10
CA GLY A 325 31.45 43.49 -1.81
C GLY A 325 29.94 43.67 -1.92
N ILE A 326 29.47 44.60 -2.76
CA ILE A 326 28.04 44.82 -3.03
C ILE A 326 27.46 43.66 -3.84
N LEU A 327 28.13 43.25 -4.93
CA LEU A 327 27.66 42.15 -5.79
C LEU A 327 27.57 40.83 -5.02
N LYS A 328 28.56 40.52 -4.16
CA LYS A 328 28.54 39.31 -3.33
C LYS A 328 27.38 39.30 -2.34
N ARG A 329 27.04 40.43 -1.71
CA ARG A 329 25.88 40.53 -0.80
C ARG A 329 24.56 40.27 -1.53
N HIS A 330 24.42 40.80 -2.75
CA HIS A 330 23.27 40.50 -3.60
C HIS A 330 23.25 39.04 -4.04
N ALA A 331 24.41 38.46 -4.38
CA ALA A 331 24.54 37.05 -4.71
C ALA A 331 24.14 36.13 -3.55
N GLU A 332 24.52 36.49 -2.32
CA GLU A 332 24.14 35.76 -1.10
C GLU A 332 22.63 35.84 -0.85
N THR A 333 22.04 37.04 -0.96
CA THR A 333 20.59 37.23 -0.81
C THR A 333 19.81 36.40 -1.84
N LEU A 334 20.24 36.46 -3.11
CA LEU A 334 19.63 35.69 -4.18
C LEU A 334 19.85 34.19 -4.00
N ARG A 335 21.02 33.78 -3.49
CA ARG A 335 21.31 32.39 -3.18
C ARG A 335 20.39 31.86 -2.08
N THR A 336 20.27 32.56 -0.95
CA THR A 336 19.37 32.12 0.14
C THR A 336 17.96 31.93 -0.39
N ALA A 337 17.45 32.89 -1.15
CA ALA A 337 16.11 32.79 -1.70
C ALA A 337 15.96 31.73 -2.81
N LEU A 338 17.04 31.33 -3.48
CA LEU A 338 17.05 30.22 -4.45
C LEU A 338 17.23 28.85 -3.79
N ASP A 339 17.99 28.77 -2.70
CA ASP A 339 18.23 27.55 -1.92
C ASP A 339 16.94 27.12 -1.19
N ASP A 340 16.05 28.06 -0.86
CA ASP A 340 14.73 27.81 -0.28
C ASP A 340 13.71 27.19 -1.27
N ILE A 341 14.00 27.18 -2.58
CA ILE A 341 13.06 26.70 -3.61
C ILE A 341 13.36 25.24 -3.99
N GLU A 342 12.52 24.32 -3.51
CA GLU A 342 12.67 22.86 -3.71
C GLU A 342 11.98 22.34 -4.99
N LEU A 343 12.27 22.97 -6.14
CA LEU A 343 11.63 22.58 -7.44
C LEU A 343 11.99 21.18 -7.94
N ASP A 344 13.05 20.57 -7.42
CA ASP A 344 13.52 19.23 -7.83
C ASP A 344 13.00 18.08 -6.97
N GLN A 345 12.39 18.35 -5.81
CA GLN A 345 12.06 17.30 -4.83
C GLN A 345 10.65 16.72 -4.97
N SER A 346 9.72 17.44 -5.60
CA SER A 346 8.34 16.96 -5.73
C SER A 346 8.26 15.87 -6.81
N VAL A 347 8.19 14.62 -6.37
CA VAL A 347 8.04 13.44 -7.23
C VAL A 347 6.56 13.19 -7.47
N ALA A 348 6.16 13.18 -8.74
CA ALA A 348 4.77 12.92 -9.09
C ALA A 348 4.35 11.50 -8.67
N PRO A 349 3.22 11.33 -7.96
CA PRO A 349 2.76 10.02 -7.51
C PRO A 349 2.45 9.12 -8.71
N THR A 350 2.75 7.82 -8.59
CA THR A 350 2.47 6.87 -9.67
C THR A 350 0.99 6.49 -9.63
N PHE A 351 0.35 6.44 -10.80
CA PHE A 351 -1.06 6.03 -10.85
C PHE A 351 -1.17 4.56 -10.45
N PRO A 352 -2.09 4.19 -9.55
CA PRO A 352 -2.17 2.82 -9.05
C PRO A 352 -2.53 1.84 -10.17
N SER A 353 -1.88 0.68 -10.17
CA SER A 353 -2.29 -0.44 -11.01
C SER A 353 -3.64 -1.00 -10.54
N LYS A 354 -4.37 -1.68 -11.43
CA LYS A 354 -5.58 -2.42 -11.06
C LYS A 354 -5.26 -3.40 -9.92
N ALA A 355 -6.08 -3.40 -8.88
CA ALA A 355 -5.90 -4.23 -7.71
C ALA A 355 -5.90 -5.72 -8.08
N GLY A 356 -4.95 -6.45 -7.50
CA GLY A 356 -4.86 -7.90 -7.61
C GLY A 356 -5.44 -8.61 -6.40
N VAL A 357 -5.60 -9.93 -6.49
CA VAL A 357 -6.05 -10.78 -5.38
C VAL A 357 -5.18 -10.59 -4.13
N GLY A 358 -3.85 -10.49 -4.30
CA GLY A 358 -2.93 -10.25 -3.19
C GLY A 358 -3.21 -8.94 -2.43
N GLU A 359 -3.67 -7.91 -3.14
CA GLU A 359 -3.99 -6.61 -2.56
C GLU A 359 -5.35 -6.61 -1.85
N ALA A 360 -6.31 -7.42 -2.32
CA ALA A 360 -7.54 -7.67 -1.57
C ALA A 360 -7.28 -8.29 -0.19
N PHE A 361 -6.24 -9.12 -0.07
CA PHE A 361 -5.82 -9.69 1.21
C PHE A 361 -4.97 -8.73 2.04
N SER A 362 -4.13 -7.87 1.45
CA SER A 362 -3.38 -6.87 2.21
C SER A 362 -4.30 -5.88 2.93
N ARG A 363 -5.48 -5.61 2.35
CA ARG A 363 -6.54 -4.77 2.94
C ARG A 363 -7.59 -5.56 3.74
N PHE A 364 -7.32 -6.81 4.15
CA PHE A 364 -8.29 -7.65 4.87
C PHE A 364 -8.86 -6.99 6.12
N ALA A 365 -8.04 -6.24 6.87
CA ALA A 365 -8.50 -5.52 8.06
C ALA A 365 -9.59 -4.47 7.75
N HIS A 366 -9.59 -3.88 6.55
CA HIS A 366 -10.59 -2.90 6.14
C HIS A 366 -11.93 -3.58 5.75
N PHE A 367 -11.87 -4.81 5.23
CA PHE A 367 -13.03 -5.57 4.73
C PHE A 367 -13.33 -6.83 5.55
N TRP A 368 -12.89 -6.86 6.81
CA TRP A 368 -13.01 -8.03 7.68
C TRP A 368 -14.45 -8.54 7.86
N PRO A 369 -15.53 -7.71 7.88
CA PRO A 369 -16.89 -8.24 8.03
C PRO A 369 -17.30 -9.10 6.83
N LEU A 370 -16.91 -8.68 5.63
CA LEU A 370 -17.18 -9.44 4.40
C LEU A 370 -16.33 -10.71 4.36
N GLY A 371 -15.05 -10.62 4.78
CA GLY A 371 -14.16 -11.77 4.93
C GLY A 371 -14.69 -12.81 5.92
N ILE A 372 -15.21 -12.40 7.07
CA ILE A 372 -15.82 -13.34 8.03
C ILE A 372 -17.07 -13.97 7.45
N PHE A 373 -17.90 -13.21 6.74
CA PHE A 373 -19.12 -13.74 6.13
C PHE A 373 -18.82 -14.82 5.07
N THR A 374 -17.88 -14.55 4.15
CA THR A 374 -17.48 -15.54 3.14
C THR A 374 -16.78 -16.73 3.78
N ALA A 375 -15.88 -16.52 4.73
CA ALA A 375 -15.23 -17.60 5.47
C ALA A 375 -16.24 -18.46 6.25
N ALA A 376 -17.30 -17.85 6.79
CA ALA A 376 -18.34 -18.59 7.50
C ALA A 376 -19.01 -19.62 6.58
N ILE A 377 -19.36 -19.21 5.36
CA ILE A 377 -20.04 -20.05 4.38
C ILE A 377 -19.10 -21.12 3.81
N GLU A 378 -17.85 -20.75 3.49
CA GLU A 378 -16.95 -21.60 2.71
C GLU A 378 -15.99 -22.44 3.55
N LEU A 379 -15.73 -22.07 4.82
CA LEU A 379 -14.80 -22.77 5.72
C LEU A 379 -15.45 -23.19 7.04
N ILE A 380 -16.05 -22.24 7.79
CA ILE A 380 -16.49 -22.50 9.17
C ILE A 380 -17.66 -23.48 9.20
N ILE A 381 -18.66 -23.32 8.33
CA ILE A 381 -19.80 -24.25 8.26
C ILE A 381 -19.29 -25.67 7.91
N PRO A 382 -18.55 -25.91 6.82
CA PRO A 382 -18.00 -27.24 6.53
C PRO A 382 -17.20 -27.86 7.69
N TRP A 383 -16.33 -27.10 8.35
CA TRP A 383 -15.56 -27.58 9.51
C TRP A 383 -16.45 -27.94 10.70
N THR A 384 -17.39 -27.07 11.05
CA THR A 384 -18.29 -27.31 12.18
C THR A 384 -19.18 -28.52 11.93
N LEU A 385 -19.70 -28.69 10.71
CA LEU A 385 -20.48 -29.87 10.34
C LEU A 385 -19.64 -31.16 10.42
N TRP A 386 -18.39 -31.12 9.97
CA TRP A 386 -17.48 -32.26 10.08
C TRP A 386 -17.23 -32.63 11.54
N LEU A 387 -16.88 -31.65 12.38
CA LEU A 387 -16.61 -31.86 13.81
C LEU A 387 -17.84 -32.38 14.57
N LEU A 388 -19.02 -31.79 14.33
CA LEU A 388 -20.26 -32.22 14.96
C LEU A 388 -20.66 -33.65 14.53
N THR A 389 -20.47 -33.99 13.25
CA THR A 389 -20.74 -35.36 12.76
C THR A 389 -19.79 -36.37 13.38
N TYR A 390 -18.49 -36.06 13.40
CA TYR A 390 -17.48 -36.90 14.05
C TYR A 390 -17.80 -37.13 15.53
N ALA A 391 -18.06 -36.06 16.29
CA ALA A 391 -18.41 -36.15 17.71
C ALA A 391 -19.68 -36.96 17.95
N ALA A 392 -20.71 -36.81 17.12
CA ALA A 392 -21.96 -37.57 17.21
C ALA A 392 -21.74 -39.08 16.99
N ILE A 393 -20.90 -39.46 16.02
CA ILE A 393 -20.57 -40.87 15.74
C ILE A 393 -19.77 -41.46 16.90
N VAL A 394 -18.74 -40.76 17.39
CA VAL A 394 -17.92 -41.22 18.53
C VAL A 394 -18.79 -41.42 19.78
N LEU A 395 -19.67 -40.47 20.10
CA LEU A 395 -20.59 -40.59 21.24
C LEU A 395 -21.54 -41.78 21.10
N LYS A 396 -22.01 -42.06 19.87
CA LYS A 396 -22.87 -43.22 19.58
C LYS A 396 -22.11 -44.53 19.79
N LEU A 397 -20.87 -44.63 19.31
CA LEU A 397 -20.03 -45.80 19.52
C LEU A 397 -19.77 -46.04 21.01
N PHE A 398 -19.47 -44.98 21.76
CA PHE A 398 -19.26 -45.07 23.21
C PHE A 398 -20.50 -45.55 23.97
N ARG A 399 -21.71 -45.09 23.58
CA ARG A 399 -22.96 -45.59 24.19
C ARG A 399 -23.20 -47.06 23.88
N GLN A 400 -22.97 -47.48 22.64
CA GLN A 400 -23.17 -48.88 22.22
C GLN A 400 -22.22 -49.85 22.95
N THR A 401 -20.96 -49.47 23.16
CA THR A 401 -20.02 -50.29 23.94
C THR A 401 -20.42 -50.36 25.41
N HIS A 402 -20.93 -49.26 25.99
CA HIS A 402 -21.40 -49.23 27.37
C HIS A 402 -22.65 -50.11 27.58
N ASP A 403 -23.62 -50.06 26.68
CA ASP A 403 -24.84 -50.89 26.77
C ASP A 403 -24.53 -52.40 26.66
N TYR A 404 -23.56 -52.79 25.82
CA TYR A 404 -23.15 -54.18 25.66
C TYR A 404 -22.41 -54.74 26.89
N SER A 405 -21.77 -53.88 27.68
CA SER A 405 -21.11 -54.30 28.92
C SER A 405 -22.08 -54.57 30.08
N GLN A 406 -23.34 -54.10 29.97
CA GLN A 406 -24.36 -54.24 31.01
C GLN A 406 -25.35 -55.40 30.77
N THR A 407 -25.27 -56.10 29.63
CA THR A 407 -26.09 -57.30 29.43
C THR A 407 -25.53 -58.44 30.30
N PRO A 408 -26.30 -58.96 31.28
CA PRO A 408 -25.82 -60.02 32.14
C PRO A 408 -25.45 -61.23 31.30
N LYS A 409 -24.22 -61.74 31.48
CA LYS A 409 -23.85 -63.06 30.95
C LYS A 409 -24.86 -64.05 31.51
N MET A 410 -25.73 -64.56 30.64
CA MET A 410 -26.52 -65.75 30.96
C MET A 410 -25.50 -66.88 31.08
N GLU A 411 -25.02 -67.12 32.30
CA GLU A 411 -24.27 -68.33 32.64
C GLU A 411 -25.20 -69.51 32.39
N GLY A 412 -24.90 -70.27 31.35
CA GLY A 412 -25.49 -71.58 31.08
C GLY A 412 -24.65 -72.67 31.72
#